data_AF-A0A7G2IVA9-F1
#
_entry.id   AF-A0A7G2IVA9-F1
#
_cell.length_a   1.000
_cell.length_b   1.000
_cell.length_c   1.000
_cell.angle_alpha   90.00
_cell.angle_beta   90.00
_cell.angle_gamma   90.00
#
_symmetry.space_group_name_H-M   'P 1'
#
loop_
_entity.id
_entity.type
_entity.pdbx_description
1 polymer ?
#
loop_
_entity_poly.entity_id
_entity_poly.type
_entity_poly.pdbx_seq_one_letter_code
_entity_poly.pdbx_strand_id
1 'polypeptide(L)' 'MAWHERFNQAWPELSSRYSATFRRMFNYYLCACAGAFRARDIELWQVLFSRGVEGGIRVYR' A
#
# COMPACT_ATOMS: atom_id res chain seq x y z
N MET A 1 2.85 -0.79 -10.47
CA MET A 1 2.57 -0.31 -9.09
C MET A 1 1.32 0.57 -9.15
N ALA A 2 0.15 -0.01 -8.83
CA ALA A 2 -1.17 0.54 -9.16
C ALA A 2 -1.44 1.97 -8.64
N TRP A 3 -1.22 2.24 -7.34
CA TRP A 3 -1.36 3.59 -6.79
C TRP A 3 -0.37 4.59 -7.38
N HIS A 4 0.89 4.20 -7.63
CA HIS A 4 1.88 5.07 -8.26
C HIS A 4 1.49 5.43 -9.71
N GLU A 5 1.03 4.47 -10.48
CA GLU A 5 0.52 4.69 -11.85
C GLU A 5 -0.68 5.62 -11.84
N ARG A 6 -1.70 5.33 -11.02
CA ARG A 6 -2.91 6.14 -10.91
C ARG A 6 -2.61 7.56 -10.40
N PHE A 7 -1.71 7.70 -9.44
CA PHE A 7 -1.28 9.00 -8.93
C PHE A 7 -0.65 9.87 -10.02
N ASN A 8 0.27 9.31 -10.82
CA ASN A 8 0.91 10.06 -11.90
C ASN A 8 -0.05 10.37 -13.05
N GLN A 9 -0.98 9.47 -13.35
CA GLN A 9 -2.05 9.71 -14.33
C GLN A 9 -2.98 10.85 -13.89
N ALA A 10 -3.36 10.89 -12.61
CA ALA A 10 -4.21 11.94 -12.04
C ALA A 10 -3.47 13.25 -11.72
N TRP A 11 -2.14 13.31 -11.89
CA TRP A 11 -1.36 14.48 -11.50
C TRP A 11 -1.82 15.81 -12.14
N PRO A 12 -2.25 15.88 -13.42
CA PRO A 12 -2.73 17.12 -14.02
C PRO A 12 -3.90 17.77 -13.25
N GLU A 13 -4.79 16.96 -12.65
CA GLU A 13 -5.91 17.45 -11.85
C GLU A 13 -5.46 17.88 -10.44
N LEU A 14 -4.48 17.15 -9.89
CA LEU A 14 -3.96 17.35 -8.53
C LEU A 14 -2.98 18.51 -8.43
N SER A 15 -2.28 18.86 -9.51
CA SER A 15 -1.18 19.85 -9.48
C SER A 15 -1.61 21.27 -9.11
N SER A 16 -2.90 21.58 -9.19
CA SER A 16 -3.46 22.86 -8.73
C SER A 16 -3.44 23.00 -7.20
N ARG A 17 -3.50 21.89 -6.47
CA ARG A 17 -3.58 21.85 -5.00
C ARG A 17 -2.29 21.42 -4.32
N TYR A 18 -1.38 20.80 -5.07
CA TYR A 18 -0.15 20.22 -4.54
C TYR A 18 1.09 20.69 -5.31
N SER A 19 2.19 20.87 -4.59
CA SER A 19 3.45 21.34 -5.19
C SER A 19 4.19 20.23 -5.94
N ALA A 20 5.09 20.62 -6.84
CA ALA A 20 6.00 19.67 -7.50
C ALA A 20 6.89 18.91 -6.48
N THR A 21 7.24 19.55 -5.36
CA THR A 21 7.96 18.90 -4.26
C THR A 21 7.12 17.79 -3.62
N PHE A 22 5.82 18.03 -3.41
CA PHE A 22 4.92 16.98 -2.94
C PHE A 22 4.84 15.81 -3.93
N ARG A 23 4.71 16.08 -5.23
CA ARG A 23 4.71 15.02 -6.26
C ARG A 23 5.94 14.13 -6.15
N ARG A 24 7.13 14.72 -6.02
CA ARG A 24 8.39 13.97 -5.90
C ARG A 24 8.42 13.13 -4.63
N MET A 25 8.06 13.73 -3.49
CA MET A 25 8.02 13.06 -2.20
C MET A 25 7.05 11.87 -2.23
N PHE A 26 5.85 12.05 -2.79
CA PHE A 26 4.85 11.00 -2.82
C PHE A 26 5.20 9.86 -3.78
N ASN A 27 5.82 10.17 -4.92
CA ASN A 27 6.38 9.15 -5.81
C ASN A 27 7.50 8.35 -5.13
N TYR A 28 8.41 9.04 -4.43
CA TYR A 28 9.47 8.38 -3.67
C TYR A 28 8.89 7.44 -2.62
N TYR A 29 7.92 7.90 -1.83
CA TYR A 29 7.23 7.10 -0.84
C TYR A 29 6.64 5.80 -1.44
N LEU A 30 5.85 5.92 -2.51
CA LEU A 30 5.20 4.75 -3.14
C LEU A 30 6.22 3.77 -3.71
N CYS A 31 7.29 4.26 -4.34
CA CYS A 31 8.34 3.41 -4.90
C CYS A 31 9.20 2.74 -3.83
N ALA A 32 9.57 3.46 -2.77
CA ALA A 32 10.34 2.94 -1.65
C ALA A 32 9.56 1.83 -0.92
N CYS A 33 8.30 2.07 -0.57
CA CYS A 33 7.45 1.04 0.05
C CYS A 33 7.27 -0.18 -0.87
N ALA A 34 7.03 0.03 -2.17
CA ALA A 34 6.93 -1.08 -3.12
C ALA A 34 8.24 -1.87 -3.22
N GLY A 35 9.39 -1.21 -3.10
CA GLY A 35 10.70 -1.83 -3.01
C GLY A 35 10.85 -2.70 -1.77
N ALA A 36 10.54 -2.15 -0.59
CA ALA A 36 10.62 -2.85 0.69
C ALA A 36 9.73 -4.10 0.72
N PHE A 37 8.47 -4.02 0.25
CA PHE A 37 7.59 -5.19 0.13
C PHE A 37 8.12 -6.23 -0.88
N ARG A 38 8.68 -5.79 -2.02
CA ARG A 38 9.22 -6.70 -3.04
C ARG A 38 10.47 -7.42 -2.56
N ALA A 39 11.30 -6.73 -1.78
CA ALA A 39 12.51 -7.26 -1.18
C ALA A 39 12.27 -8.12 0.08
N ARG A 40 11.01 -8.25 0.54
CA ARG A 40 10.65 -8.92 1.81
C ARG A 40 11.32 -8.28 3.03
N ASP A 41 11.61 -6.99 2.95
CA ASP A 41 12.12 -6.21 4.08
C ASP A 41 10.97 -5.84 5.05
N ILE A 42 9.74 -5.79 4.52
CA ILE A 42 8.50 -5.63 5.28
C ILE A 42 7.41 -6.57 4.76
N GLU A 43 6.48 -6.92 5.64
CA GLU A 43 5.43 -7.91 5.40
C GLU A 43 4.03 -7.34 5.68
N LEU A 44 3.00 -7.99 5.11
CA LEU A 44 1.60 -7.69 5.40
C LEU A 44 0.91 -8.96 5.93
N TRP A 45 0.55 -8.96 7.21
CA TRP A 45 -0.04 -10.12 7.88
C TRP A 45 -1.54 -9.97 8.06
N GLN A 46 -2.24 -11.10 7.93
CA GLN A 46 -3.62 -11.26 8.37
C GLN A 46 -3.63 -12.32 9.46
N VAL A 47 -3.98 -11.92 10.69
CA VAL A 47 -3.96 -12.80 11.86
C VAL A 47 -5.34 -12.84 12.48
N LEU A 48 -5.89 -14.05 12.63
CA LEU A 48 -7.19 -14.28 13.24
C LEU A 48 -7.01 -14.93 14.60
N PHE A 49 -7.56 -14.29 15.63
CA PHE A 49 -7.57 -14.81 16.99
C PHE A 49 -8.99 -15.19 17.42
N SER A 50 -9.11 -16.20 18.27
CA SER A 50 -10.36 -16.55 18.97
C SER A 50 -10.04 -17.02 20.38
N ARG A 51 -11.06 -17.12 21.23
CA ARG A 51 -10.95 -17.73 22.57
C ARG A 51 -11.19 -19.25 22.56
N GLY A 52 -11.16 -19.87 21.38
CA GLY A 52 -11.61 -21.23 21.15
C GLY A 52 -13.02 -21.23 20.56
N VAL A 53 -13.18 -21.92 19.42
CA VAL A 53 -14.48 -22.15 18.76
C VAL A 53 -14.60 -23.66 18.59
N GLU A 54 -15.60 -24.27 19.20
CA GLU A 54 -15.91 -25.68 19.01
C GLU A 54 -16.26 -25.94 17.54
N GLY A 55 -15.63 -26.94 16.92
CA GLY A 55 -15.71 -27.15 15.47
C GLY A 55 -14.74 -26.30 14.62
N GLY A 56 -13.96 -25.40 15.23
CA GLY A 56 -12.90 -24.63 14.58
C GLY A 56 -13.38 -23.43 13.74
N ILE A 57 -12.43 -22.74 13.12
CA ILE A 57 -12.72 -21.61 12.21
C ILE A 57 -12.16 -21.93 10.82
N ARG A 58 -13.02 -21.88 9.80
CA ARG A 58 -12.61 -21.99 8.41
C ARG A 58 -12.31 -20.60 7.85
N VAL A 59 -11.03 -20.28 7.72
CA VAL A 59 -10.57 -19.01 7.16
C VAL A 59 -10.54 -19.08 5.64
N TYR A 60 -11.12 -18.09 4.97
CA TYR A 60 -11.06 -17.97 3.51
C TYR A 60 -9.62 -17.68 3.07
N ARG A 61 -9.20 -18.31 1.97
CA ARG A 61 -7.88 -18.09 1.35
C ARG A 61 -8.03 -17.28 0.07
#